data_AF-A0A937S0L0-F1
#
_entry.id   AF-A0A937S0L0-F1
#
_cell.length_a   1.000
_cell.length_b   1.000
_cell.length_c   1.000
_cell.angle_alpha   90.00
_cell.angle_beta   90.00
_cell.angle_gamma   90.00
#
_symmetry.space_group_name_H-M   'P 1'
#
loop_
_entity.id
_entity.type
_entity.pdbx_description
1 polymer ?
#
loop_
_entity_poly.entity_id
_entity_poly.type
_entity_poly.pdbx_seq_one_letter_code
_entity_poly.pdbx_strand_id
1 'polypeptide(L)' 'MTNPPSQFTPEELQQWQLAIAEADRHNIWCHCRQCDAEWVASTPVNCPDCGSDRVERISCWQFPDD' A
#
# COMPACT_ATOMS: atom_id res chain seq x y z
N MET A 1 -25.23 -21.55 -0.56
CA MET A 1 -24.35 -20.83 -1.51
C MET A 1 -23.11 -21.68 -1.67
N THR A 2 -22.91 -22.28 -2.84
CA THR A 2 -21.75 -23.15 -3.11
C THR A 2 -20.59 -22.24 -3.48
N ASN A 3 -19.50 -22.28 -2.73
CA ASN A 3 -18.31 -21.51 -3.12
C ASN A 3 -17.84 -21.98 -4.50
N PRO A 4 -17.57 -21.05 -5.44
CA PRO A 4 -16.99 -21.43 -6.71
C PRO A 4 -15.66 -22.15 -6.46
N PRO A 5 -15.32 -23.16 -7.29
CA PRO A 5 -14.01 -23.79 -7.18
C PRO A 5 -12.93 -22.72 -7.33
N SER A 6 -11.93 -22.76 -6.44
CA SER A 6 -10.78 -21.86 -6.51
C SER A 6 -10.13 -22.02 -7.88
N GLN A 7 -9.94 -20.91 -8.60
CA GLN A 7 -9.31 -20.91 -9.92
C GLN A 7 -7.81 -21.24 -9.84
N PHE A 8 -7.22 -21.15 -8.66
CA PHE A 8 -5.80 -21.36 -8.40
C PHE A 8 -5.58 -22.57 -7.52
N THR A 9 -4.49 -23.29 -7.79
CA THR A 9 -3.91 -24.24 -6.83
C THR A 9 -3.40 -23.50 -5.59
N PRO A 10 -3.21 -24.18 -4.44
CA PRO A 10 -2.68 -23.56 -3.23
C PRO A 10 -1.32 -22.87 -3.43
N GLU A 11 -0.47 -23.43 -4.28
CA GLU A 11 0.86 -22.91 -4.61
C GLU A 11 0.78 -21.63 -5.44
N GLU A 12 -0.04 -21.63 -6.49
CA GLU A 12 -0.29 -20.42 -7.30
C GLU A 12 -0.91 -19.31 -6.46
N LEU A 13 -1.86 -19.65 -5.58
CA LEU A 13 -2.46 -18.69 -4.66
C LEU A 13 -1.40 -18.07 -3.74
N GLN A 14 -0.50 -18.89 -3.19
CA GLN A 14 0.60 -18.39 -2.35
C GLN A 14 1.54 -17.48 -3.14
N GLN A 15 1.88 -17.83 -4.38
CA GLN A 15 2.74 -17.00 -5.23
C GLN A 15 2.10 -15.63 -5.51
N TRP A 16 0.81 -15.60 -5.83
CA TRP A 16 0.07 -14.35 -6.02
C TRP A 16 0.01 -13.52 -4.75
N GLN A 17 -0.25 -14.14 -3.60
CA GLN A 17 -0.25 -13.44 -2.31
C GLN A 17 1.11 -12.82 -1.99
N LEU A 18 2.21 -13.52 -2.29
CA LEU A 18 3.57 -12.97 -2.12
C LEU A 18 3.84 -11.80 -3.06
N ALA A 19 3.40 -11.89 -4.32
CA ALA A 19 3.56 -10.81 -5.30
C ALA A 19 2.75 -9.56 -4.91
N ILE A 20 1.53 -9.75 -4.41
CA ILE A 20 0.68 -8.67 -3.89
C ILE A 20 1.31 -8.05 -2.65
N ALA A 21 1.75 -8.87 -1.70
CA ALA A 21 2.42 -8.39 -0.49
C ALA A 21 3.67 -7.56 -0.85
N GLU A 22 4.42 -7.96 -1.88
CA GLU A 22 5.55 -7.17 -2.36
C GLU A 22 5.11 -5.84 -2.98
N ALA A 23 4.10 -5.86 -3.86
CA ALA A 23 3.56 -4.65 -4.45
C ALA A 23 3.02 -3.68 -3.38
N ASP A 24 2.38 -4.19 -2.33
CA ASP A 24 1.86 -3.40 -1.21
C ASP A 24 2.96 -2.67 -0.45
N ARG A 25 4.12 -3.31 -0.25
CA ARG A 25 5.28 -2.66 0.41
C ARG A 25 5.74 -1.40 -0.31
N HIS A 26 5.56 -1.33 -1.62
CA HIS A 26 6.04 -0.21 -2.43
C HIS A 26 5.01 0.90 -2.67
N ASN A 27 3.77 0.71 -2.22
CA ASN A 27 2.64 1.57 -2.54
C ASN A 27 2.06 2.25 -1.29
N ILE A 28 2.90 2.96 -0.55
CA ILE A 28 2.44 3.80 0.58
C ILE A 28 2.36 5.24 0.07
N TRP A 29 1.15 5.73 -0.14
CA TRP A 29 0.91 7.14 -0.35
C TRP A 29 1.16 7.90 0.95
N CYS A 30 1.93 8.96 0.85
CA CYS A 30 2.39 9.80 1.94
C CYS A 30 1.92 11.23 1.70
N HIS A 31 1.35 11.86 2.73
CA HIS A 31 0.97 13.27 2.71
C HIS A 31 1.52 13.99 3.94
N CYS A 32 2.30 15.03 3.70
CA CYS A 32 2.87 15.84 4.77
C CYS A 32 1.86 16.87 5.26
N ARG A 33 1.41 16.75 6.50
CA ARG A 33 0.46 17.70 7.13
C ARG A 33 1.04 19.09 7.45
N GLN A 34 2.30 19.35 7.09
CA GLN A 34 2.98 20.61 7.37
C GLN A 34 3.19 21.46 6.11
N CYS A 35 3.46 20.84 4.97
CA CYS A 35 3.72 21.54 3.71
C CYS A 35 2.83 21.06 2.57
N ASP A 36 1.89 20.16 2.87
CA ASP A 36 0.94 19.54 1.95
C ASP A 36 1.57 18.78 0.77
N ALA A 37 2.87 18.45 0.86
CA ALA A 37 3.54 17.61 -0.11
C ALA A 37 2.96 16.19 -0.11
N GLU A 38 2.78 15.62 -1.30
CA GLU A 38 2.25 14.28 -1.52
C GLU A 38 3.25 13.45 -2.33
N TRP A 39 3.56 12.23 -1.89
CA TRP A 39 4.48 11.32 -2.59
C TRP A 39 4.18 9.86 -2.29
N VAL A 40 4.77 8.96 -3.06
CA VAL A 40 4.71 7.51 -2.81
C VAL A 40 6.06 7.06 -2.28
N ALA A 41 6.06 6.29 -1.19
CA ALA A 41 7.25 5.70 -0.61
C ALA A 41 7.05 4.22 -0.34
N SER A 42 8.17 3.48 -0.30
CA SER A 42 8.17 2.07 0.07
C SER A 42 8.52 1.84 1.55
N THR A 43 8.91 2.91 2.25
CA THR A 43 9.32 2.87 3.65
C THR A 43 8.85 4.16 4.35
N PRO A 44 8.70 4.13 5.69
CA PRO A 44 8.41 5.33 6.45
C PRO A 44 9.59 6.31 6.33
N VAL A 45 9.40 7.37 5.56
CA VAL A 45 10.35 8.46 5.41
C VAL A 45 9.75 9.78 5.89
N ASN A 46 10.63 10.70 6.31
CA ASN A 46 10.28 12.11 6.53
C ASN A 46 9.89 12.76 5.20
N CYS A 47 9.18 13.88 5.28
CA CYS A 47 8.85 14.66 4.10
C CYS A 47 10.12 15.09 3.36
N PRO A 48 10.25 14.79 2.05
CA PRO A 48 11.44 15.15 1.27
C PRO A 48 11.60 16.67 1.10
N ASP A 49 10.50 17.43 1.17
CA ASP A 49 10.51 18.87 0.90
C ASP A 49 10.81 19.70 2.15
N CYS A 50 10.19 19.36 3.29
CA CYS A 50 10.32 20.14 4.53
C CYS A 50 11.00 19.40 5.69
N GLY A 51 11.32 18.11 5.53
CA GLY A 51 11.93 17.29 6.58
C GLY A 51 11.00 16.88 7.73
N SER A 52 9.72 17.28 7.69
CA SER A 52 8.75 16.99 8.75
C SER A 52 8.50 15.48 8.91
N ASP A 53 8.30 15.05 10.15
CA ASP A 53 7.86 13.70 10.51
C ASP A 53 6.32 13.56 10.53
N ARG A 54 5.58 14.68 10.40
CA ARG A 54 4.11 14.74 10.39
C ARG A 54 3.54 14.30 9.04
N VAL A 55 3.74 13.03 8.71
CA VAL A 55 3.34 12.42 7.44
C VAL A 55 2.22 11.41 7.68
N GLU A 56 1.08 11.65 7.05
CA GLU A 56 -0.02 10.70 6.94
C GLU A 56 0.31 9.65 5.87
N ARG A 57 -0.04 8.38 6.13
CA ARG A 57 0.36 7.25 5.29
C ARG A 57 -0.86 6.38 5.04
N ILE A 58 -1.15 6.15 3.76
CA ILE A 58 -2.28 5.32 3.31
C ILE A 58 -1.74 4.36 2.25
N SER A 59 -2.05 3.08 2.35
CA SER A 59 -1.71 2.13 1.28
C SER A 59 -2.53 2.48 0.03
N CYS A 60 -1.90 2.63 -1.14
CA CYS A 60 -2.57 3.05 -2.38
C CYS A 60 -3.70 2.11 -2.85
N TRP A 61 -3.77 0.91 -2.28
CA TRP A 61 -4.78 -0.11 -2.58
C TRP A 61 -5.95 -0.14 -1.58
N GLN A 62 -5.90 0.68 -0.52
CA GLN A 62 -7.05 0.97 0.31
C GLN A 62 -7.85 2.05 -0.41
N PHE A 63 -8.90 1.65 -1.13
CA PHE A 63 -9.93 2.59 -1.55
C PHE A 63 -10.64 3.12 -0.31
N PRO A 64 -11.00 4.41 -0.24
CA PRO A 64 -11.86 4.89 0.85
C PRO A 64 -13.17 4.09 0.82
N ASP A 65 -13.56 3.56 1.99
CA ASP A 65 -14.75 2.71 2.20
C ASP A 65 -16.11 3.44 2.03
N ASP A 66 -16.20 4.49 1.19
CA ASP A 66 -17.47 5.23 0.98
C ASP A 66 -18.42 4.54 -0.03
#